data_AF-A0A9N9AQ51-F1
#
_entry.id   AF-A0A9N9AQ51-F1
#
_cell.length_a   1.000
_cell.length_b   1.000
_cell.length_c   1.000
_cell.angle_alpha   90.00
_cell.angle_beta   90.00
_cell.angle_gamma   90.00
#
_symmetry.space_group_name_H-M   'P 1'
#
loop_
_entity.id
_entity.type
_entity.pdbx_description
1 polymer ?
#
loop_
_entity_poly.entity_id
_entity_poly.type
_entity_poly.pdbx_seq_one_letter_code
_entity_poly.pdbx_strand_id
1 'polypeptide(L)'
;QNIREPGTGYFYRAMTAKLYRQGMVIQRWDFGNTKKHSRDPVNDPADCNAPNLPAFQITIPISEVFWNPPFPITPAYAPIIPANVIGTYFNIDLYRIQRTALKAEGFLQGYPRIFVNYGD
;
A
#
# COMPACT_ATOMS: atom_id res chain seq x y z
N GLN A 1 21.88 1.02 17.22
CA GLN A 1 21.10 -0.02 17.91
C GLN A 1 19.71 -0.05 17.32
N ASN A 2 19.08 -1.22 17.22
CA ASN A 2 17.69 -1.33 16.76
C ASN A 2 16.77 -0.90 17.91
N ILE A 3 16.10 0.23 17.75
CA ILE A 3 15.17 0.78 18.75
C ILE A 3 13.81 0.07 18.59
N ARG A 4 13.17 -0.28 19.70
CA ARG A 4 11.81 -0.84 19.74
C ARG A 4 10.81 0.25 20.11
N GLU A 5 9.65 0.21 19.46
CA GLU A 5 8.52 1.07 19.75
C GLU A 5 7.95 0.72 21.15
N PRO A 6 7.85 1.67 22.09
CA PRO A 6 7.46 1.39 23.47
C PRO A 6 6.07 0.75 23.62
N GLY A 7 5.11 1.13 22.78
CA GLY A 7 3.73 0.64 22.87
C GLY A 7 3.49 -0.76 22.29
N THR A 8 4.38 -1.23 21.41
CA THR A 8 4.14 -2.46 20.62
C THR A 8 5.26 -3.49 20.75
N GLY A 9 6.46 -3.08 21.18
CA GLY A 9 7.65 -3.91 21.21
C GLY A 9 8.26 -4.20 19.84
N TYR A 10 7.64 -3.73 18.75
CA TYR A 10 8.15 -3.92 17.39
C TYR A 10 9.34 -3.00 17.12
N PHE A 11 10.26 -3.44 16.27
CA PHE A 11 11.35 -2.58 15.82
C PHE A 11 10.83 -1.47 14.90
N TYR A 12 11.44 -0.30 14.99
CA TYR A 12 11.19 0.77 14.03
C TYR A 12 11.62 0.35 12.61
N ARG A 13 10.70 0.48 11.66
CA ARG A 13 10.89 0.19 10.24
C ARG A 13 10.19 1.23 9.37
N ALA A 14 10.92 1.80 8.41
CA ALA A 14 10.31 2.52 7.31
C ALA A 14 9.93 1.54 6.20
N MET A 15 8.87 1.83 5.47
CA MET A 15 8.30 1.02 4.39
C MET A 15 7.95 1.93 3.22
N THR A 16 7.89 1.38 2.01
CA THR A 16 7.48 2.13 0.83
C THR A 16 6.43 1.33 0.05
N ALA A 17 5.30 1.96 -0.28
CA ALA A 17 4.33 1.44 -1.22
C ALA A 17 4.43 2.19 -2.54
N LYS A 18 4.28 1.48 -3.65
CA LYS A 18 4.22 2.05 -4.99
C LYS A 18 3.05 1.47 -5.76
N LEU A 19 2.32 2.35 -6.42
CA LEU A 19 1.20 2.02 -7.29
C LEU A 19 1.57 2.33 -8.74
N TYR A 20 1.48 1.31 -9.58
CA TYR A 20 1.74 1.39 -11.00
C TYR A 20 0.42 1.20 -11.74
N ARG A 21 0.11 2.16 -12.61
CA ARG A 21 -1.02 2.14 -13.53
C ARG A 21 -0.49 2.52 -14.90
N GLN A 22 -0.84 1.75 -15.92
CA GLN A 22 -0.38 2.03 -17.28
C GLN A 22 -0.79 3.46 -17.71
N GLY A 23 0.10 4.15 -18.42
CA GLY A 23 -0.15 5.53 -18.90
C GLY A 23 -0.19 6.61 -17.82
N MET A 24 0.07 6.27 -16.55
CA MET A 24 -0.01 7.19 -15.41
C MET A 24 1.31 7.28 -14.65
N VAL A 25 1.53 8.42 -13.98
CA VAL A 25 2.70 8.60 -13.11
C VAL A 25 2.61 7.64 -11.91
N ILE A 26 3.75 7.03 -11.57
CA ILE A 26 3.86 6.15 -10.40
C ILE A 26 3.52 6.93 -9.14
N GLN A 27 2.55 6.44 -8.37
CA GLN A 27 2.25 6.99 -7.05
C GLN A 27 3.06 6.25 -5.98
N ARG A 28 3.53 6.97 -4.97
CA ARG A 28 4.40 6.43 -3.92
C ARG A 28 3.99 6.96 -2.55
N TRP A 29 4.02 6.06 -1.58
CA TRP A 29 3.85 6.36 -0.16
C TRP A 29 5.07 5.85 0.60
N ASP A 30 5.65 6.69 1.43
CA ASP A 30 6.58 6.25 2.47
C ASP A 30 5.80 6.18 3.78
N PHE A 31 5.82 5.02 4.43
CA PHE A 31 5.05 4.71 5.64
C PHE A 31 5.89 3.83 6.56
N GLY A 32 5.28 3.17 7.55
CA GLY A 32 5.98 2.43 8.60
C GLY A 32 5.84 3.12 9.94
N ASN A 33 6.37 2.52 11.01
CA ASN A 33 6.33 3.13 12.35
C ASN A 33 7.48 4.14 12.58
N THR A 34 8.33 4.39 11.57
CA THR A 34 9.30 5.50 11.56
C THR A 34 9.36 6.15 10.17
N LYS A 35 9.62 7.46 10.13
CA LYS A 35 9.84 8.18 8.87
C LYS A 35 11.08 7.66 8.17
N LYS A 36 11.00 7.60 6.84
CA LYS A 36 12.14 7.24 6.01
C LYS A 36 13.28 8.24 6.24
N HIS A 37 14.47 7.73 6.54
CA HIS A 37 15.68 8.51 6.87
C HIS A 37 15.68 9.22 8.25
N SER A 38 14.69 8.98 9.12
CA SER A 38 14.76 9.52 10.48
C SER A 38 15.90 8.88 11.28
N ARG A 39 16.62 9.70 12.04
CA ARG A 39 17.64 9.27 13.02
C ARG A 39 17.10 9.25 14.45
N ASP A 40 15.92 9.84 14.67
CA ASP A 40 15.25 9.92 15.96
C ASP A 40 13.79 9.49 15.83
N PRO A 41 13.51 8.18 15.77
CA PRO A 41 12.17 7.66 15.53
C PRO A 41 11.21 7.88 16.72
N VAL A 42 11.72 8.33 17.87
CA VAL A 42 10.92 8.54 19.08
C VAL A 42 10.30 9.93 19.06
N ASN A 43 11.09 10.95 18.73
CA ASN A 43 10.62 12.34 18.67
C ASN A 43 10.14 12.77 17.28
N ASP A 44 10.39 11.94 16.25
CA ASP A 44 9.91 12.14 14.88
C ASP A 44 9.14 10.90 14.38
N PRO A 45 7.92 10.65 14.91
CA PRO A 45 7.13 9.50 14.54
C PRO A 45 6.63 9.59 13.09
N ALA A 46 6.34 8.45 12.48
CA ALA A 46 5.74 8.41 11.15
C ALA A 46 4.30 8.94 11.14
N ASP A 47 3.91 9.52 10.00
CA ASP A 47 2.57 10.06 9.81
C ASP A 47 1.50 8.94 9.65
N CYS A 48 1.91 7.73 9.25
CA CYS A 48 1.04 6.56 9.17
C CYS A 48 0.90 5.88 10.55
N ASN A 49 0.09 6.47 11.43
CA ASN A 49 -0.02 6.06 12.83
C ASN A 49 -1.41 5.55 13.27
N ALA A 50 -2.42 5.64 12.38
CA ALA A 50 -3.78 5.21 12.64
C ALA A 50 -4.43 4.60 11.39
N PRO A 51 -5.43 3.71 11.55
CA PRO A 51 -6.20 3.19 10.42
C PRO A 51 -7.05 4.30 9.77
N ASN A 52 -7.37 4.11 8.50
CA ASN A 52 -8.25 5.00 7.72
C ASN A 52 -7.75 6.45 7.53
N LEU A 53 -6.44 6.70 7.65
CA LEU A 53 -5.88 8.00 7.30
C LEU A 53 -5.93 8.22 5.77
N PRO A 54 -6.58 9.27 5.26
CA PRO A 54 -6.79 9.46 3.82
C PRO A 54 -5.50 9.48 2.99
N ALA A 55 -4.43 10.07 3.54
CA ALA A 55 -3.12 10.13 2.88
C ALA A 55 -2.43 8.76 2.74
N PHE A 56 -2.90 7.74 3.46
CA PHE A 56 -2.35 6.38 3.50
C PHE A 56 -3.36 5.32 3.03
N GLN A 57 -4.39 5.74 2.30
CA GLN A 57 -5.31 4.86 1.59
C GLN A 57 -4.98 4.83 0.10
N ILE A 58 -4.90 3.61 -0.45
CA ILE A 58 -4.82 3.38 -1.87
C ILE A 58 -6.18 2.86 -2.33
N THR A 59 -6.87 3.65 -3.15
CA THR A 59 -8.18 3.32 -3.72
C THR A 59 -8.01 2.93 -5.18
N ILE A 60 -8.42 1.72 -5.53
CA ILE A 60 -8.33 1.18 -6.89
C ILE A 60 -9.74 0.82 -7.36
N PRO A 61 -10.26 1.40 -8.45
CA PRO A 61 -11.55 0.98 -8.98
C PRO A 61 -11.50 -0.48 -9.41
N ILE A 62 -12.51 -1.27 -9.03
CA ILE A 62 -12.57 -2.70 -9.34
C ILE A 62 -12.58 -2.92 -10.86
N SER A 63 -13.28 -2.06 -11.60
CA SER A 63 -13.32 -2.08 -13.07
C SER A 63 -11.94 -1.96 -13.72
N GLU A 64 -10.99 -1.25 -13.10
CA GLU A 64 -9.64 -1.09 -13.62
C GLU A 64 -8.76 -2.32 -13.35
N VAL A 65 -9.07 -3.10 -12.31
CA VAL A 65 -8.36 -4.35 -12.00
C VAL A 65 -8.73 -5.46 -12.98
N PHE A 66 -10.00 -5.51 -13.38
CA PHE A 66 -10.52 -6.51 -14.32
C PHE A 66 -10.58 -5.98 -15.77
N TRP A 67 -9.92 -4.86 -16.05
CA TRP A 67 -9.86 -4.29 -17.39
C TRP A 67 -8.97 -5.15 -18.29
N ASN A 68 -9.59 -5.88 -19.22
CA ASN A 68 -8.91 -6.73 -20.21
C ASN A 68 -9.71 -6.75 -21.53
N PRO A 69 -9.64 -5.67 -22.33
CA PRO A 69 -10.42 -5.57 -23.55
C PRO A 69 -9.78 -6.34 -24.71
N PRO A 70 -10.57 -6.97 -25.59
CA PRO A 70 -10.05 -7.49 -26.85
C PRO A 70 -9.64 -6.36 -27.80
N PHE A 71 -8.71 -6.64 -28.73
CA PHE A 71 -8.37 -5.70 -29.81
C PHE A 71 -9.14 -6.04 -31.09
N PRO A 72 -9.79 -5.07 -31.76
CA PRO A 72 -9.94 -3.67 -31.36
C PRO A 72 -10.96 -3.48 -30.22
N ILE A 73 -10.72 -2.46 -29.38
CA ILE A 73 -11.60 -2.15 -28.25
C ILE A 73 -12.90 -1.54 -28.78
N THR A 74 -14.04 -2.15 -28.46
CA THR A 74 -15.36 -1.61 -28.82
C THR A 74 -15.79 -0.53 -27.84
N PRO A 75 -16.50 0.54 -28.28
CA PRO A 75 -17.00 1.59 -27.38
C PRO A 75 -17.92 1.10 -26.26
N ALA A 76 -18.55 -0.07 -26.43
CA ALA A 76 -19.45 -0.68 -25.44
C ALA A 76 -18.74 -1.68 -24.51
N TYR A 77 -17.41 -1.75 -24.52
CA TYR A 77 -16.68 -2.69 -23.66
C TYR A 77 -16.91 -2.39 -22.17
N ALA A 78 -17.31 -3.42 -21.43
CA ALA A 78 -17.41 -3.40 -19.99
C ALA A 78 -16.57 -4.54 -19.39
N PRO A 79 -15.74 -4.27 -18.37
CA PRO A 79 -14.98 -5.31 -17.66
C PRO A 79 -15.90 -6.39 -17.08
N ILE A 80 -15.52 -7.66 -17.25
CA ILE A 80 -16.22 -8.77 -16.61
C ILE A 80 -15.70 -8.90 -15.17
N ILE A 81 -16.49 -8.43 -14.22
CA ILE A 81 -16.18 -8.53 -12.79
C ILE A 81 -16.80 -9.83 -12.26
N PRO A 82 -16.03 -10.72 -11.60
CA PRO A 82 -16.58 -11.92 -10.98
C PRO A 82 -17.68 -11.59 -9.98
N ALA A 83 -18.79 -12.35 -9.97
CA ALA A 83 -19.97 -12.05 -9.15
C ALA A 83 -19.70 -12.05 -7.64
N ASN A 84 -18.65 -12.74 -7.18
CA ASN A 84 -18.23 -12.76 -5.78
C ASN A 84 -17.40 -11.52 -5.37
N VAL A 85 -17.02 -10.67 -6.31
CA VAL A 85 -16.36 -9.40 -6.04
C VAL A 85 -17.43 -8.32 -5.89
N ILE A 86 -17.65 -7.89 -4.65
CA ILE A 86 -18.71 -6.93 -4.29
C ILE A 86 -18.07 -5.57 -3.98
N GLY A 87 -18.68 -4.50 -4.48
CA GLY A 87 -18.29 -3.11 -4.22
C GLY A 87 -17.84 -2.37 -5.48
N THR A 88 -17.23 -1.20 -5.27
CA THR A 88 -16.77 -0.32 -6.36
C THR A 88 -15.25 -0.16 -6.37
N TYR A 89 -14.60 -0.28 -5.20
CA TYR A 89 -13.18 -0.04 -5.03
C TYR A 89 -12.53 -1.11 -4.16
N PHE A 90 -11.29 -1.47 -4.49
CA PHE A 90 -10.36 -2.04 -3.53
C PHE A 90 -9.72 -0.91 -2.74
N ASN A 91 -9.96 -0.90 -1.43
CA ASN A 91 -9.34 0.04 -0.50
C ASN A 91 -8.24 -0.65 0.29
N ILE A 92 -6.99 -0.24 0.05
CA ILE A 92 -5.83 -0.75 0.76
C ILE A 92 -5.42 0.29 1.80
N ASP A 93 -5.52 -0.08 3.07
CA ASP A 93 -5.09 0.75 4.20
C ASP A 93 -3.63 0.40 4.58
N LEU A 94 -2.69 1.31 4.28
CA LEU A 94 -1.26 1.08 4.52
C LEU A 94 -0.93 0.93 6.01
N TYR A 95 -1.75 1.47 6.93
CA TYR A 95 -1.57 1.25 8.36
C TYR A 95 -1.79 -0.22 8.72
N ARG A 96 -2.84 -0.84 8.18
CA ARG A 96 -3.12 -2.27 8.43
C ARG A 96 -2.00 -3.14 7.89
N ILE A 97 -1.50 -2.82 6.71
CA ILE A 97 -0.37 -3.51 6.11
C ILE A 97 0.90 -3.36 6.95
N GLN A 98 1.19 -2.16 7.45
CA GLN A 98 2.28 -1.90 8.39
C GLN A 98 2.16 -2.78 9.64
N ARG A 99 0.98 -2.89 10.25
CA ARG A 99 0.78 -3.73 11.45
C ARG A 99 1.05 -5.21 11.16
N THR A 100 0.64 -5.71 10.00
CA THR A 100 0.92 -7.09 9.59
C THR A 100 2.42 -7.29 9.33
N ALA A 101 3.07 -6.37 8.63
CA ALA A 101 4.50 -6.45 8.33
C ALA A 101 5.39 -6.35 9.57
N LEU A 102 5.01 -5.52 10.56
CA LEU A 102 5.73 -5.40 11.84
C LEU A 102 5.62 -6.67 12.70
N LYS A 103 4.51 -7.40 12.59
CA LYS A 103 4.27 -8.68 13.28
C LYS A 103 5.06 -9.85 12.68
N ALA A 104 5.34 -9.80 11.38
CA ALA A 104 6.07 -10.86 10.69
C ALA A 104 7.57 -10.79 11.08
N GLU A 105 7.97 -11.57 12.09
CA GLU A 105 9.38 -11.80 12.40
C GLU A 105 10.05 -12.50 11.21
N GLY A 106 10.97 -11.82 10.52
CA GLY A 106 11.75 -12.41 9.42
C GLY A 106 11.67 -11.70 8.07
N PHE A 107 10.97 -10.56 7.94
CA PHE A 107 11.18 -9.71 6.76
C PHE A 107 12.62 -9.17 6.82
N LEU A 108 13.48 -9.81 6.01
CA LEU A 108 14.93 -9.69 5.95
C LEU A 108 15.40 -8.24 5.84
N GLN A 109 16.67 -8.02 6.23
CA GLN A 109 17.43 -6.77 6.15
C GLN A 109 17.14 -5.96 4.87
N GLY A 110 16.17 -5.03 4.96
CA GLY A 110 15.76 -4.17 3.85
C GLY A 110 14.46 -3.44 4.19
N TYR A 111 14.25 -2.27 3.59
CA TYR A 111 12.98 -1.54 3.71
C TYR A 111 11.89 -2.36 3.01
N PRO A 112 10.83 -2.82 3.72
CA PRO A 112 9.71 -3.52 3.10
C PRO A 112 9.12 -2.68 1.97
N ARG A 113 8.95 -3.29 0.80
CA ARG A 113 8.37 -2.65 -0.38
C ARG A 113 7.15 -3.40 -0.83
N ILE A 114 6.11 -2.65 -1.14
CA ILE A 114 4.86 -3.18 -1.68
C ILE A 114 4.66 -2.56 -3.04
N PHE A 115 4.49 -3.43 -4.03
CA PHE A 115 4.25 -3.06 -5.41
C PHE A 115 2.84 -3.51 -5.77
N VAL A 116 1.99 -2.56 -6.13
CA VAL A 116 0.66 -2.82 -6.66
C VAL A 116 0.66 -2.39 -8.12
N ASN A 117 0.40 -3.33 -9.03
CA ASN A 117 0.36 -3.09 -10.47
C ASN A 117 -1.03 -3.49 -10.97
N TYR A 118 -1.64 -2.64 -11.79
CA TYR A 118 -2.97 -2.87 -12.38
C TYR A 118 -3.15 -2.04 -13.66
N GLY A 119 -4.07 -2.48 -14.51
CA GLY A 119 -4.25 -1.98 -15.88
C GLY A 119 -3.27 -2.65 -16.85
N ASP A 120 -3.81 -3.17 -17.95
CA ASP A 120 -3.09 -3.71 -19.12
C ASP A 120 -2.77 -2.63 -20.15
#